data_AF-A0A521WV35-F1
#
_entry.id   AF-A0A521WV35-F1
#
_cell.length_a   1.000
_cell.length_b   1.000
_cell.length_c   1.000
_cell.angle_alpha   90.00
_cell.angle_beta   90.00
_cell.angle_gamma   90.00
#
_symmetry.space_group_name_H-M   'P 1'
#
loop_
_entity.id
_entity.type
_entity.pdbx_description
1 polymer ?
#
loop_
_entity_poly.entity_id
_entity_poly.type
_entity_poly.pdbx_seq_one_letter_code
_entity_poly.pdbx_strand_id
1 'polypeptide(L)'
;EKSANCKHAIRAYESALKVSTLEEFPMDYAMTQNNLGNAYSTLAEVEEKSANCKHAIRAYESALKVFSKEEFPEVYPLIIANYKNVLSYCQQS
;
A
#
# COMPACT_ATOMS: atom_id res chain seq x y z
N GLU A 1 1.37 -18.57 -9.41
CA GLU A 1 0.92 -18.56 -7.99
C GLU A 1 1.04 -17.19 -7.33
N LYS A 2 2.26 -16.62 -7.21
CA LYS A 2 2.50 -15.28 -6.61
C LYS A 2 1.59 -14.16 -7.15
N SER A 3 1.50 -13.98 -8.48
CA SER A 3 0.60 -12.97 -9.10
C SER A 3 -0.88 -13.20 -8.76
N ALA A 4 -1.36 -14.44 -8.74
CA ALA A 4 -2.75 -14.76 -8.39
C ALA A 4 -3.06 -14.42 -6.93
N ASN A 5 -2.15 -14.77 -6.01
CA ASN A 5 -2.31 -14.45 -4.58
C ASN A 5 -2.31 -12.93 -4.35
N CYS A 6 -1.43 -12.18 -5.02
CA CYS A 6 -1.44 -10.71 -4.98
C CYS A 6 -2.78 -10.14 -5.49
N LYS A 7 -3.28 -10.62 -6.63
CA LYS A 7 -4.57 -10.16 -7.19
C LYS A 7 -5.75 -10.47 -6.27
N HIS A 8 -5.74 -11.62 -5.59
CA HIS A 8 -6.75 -11.93 -4.59
C HIS A 8 -6.67 -11.00 -3.37
N ALA A 9 -5.48 -10.75 -2.84
CA ALA A 9 -5.28 -9.81 -1.74
C ALA A 9 -5.73 -8.39 -2.12
N ILE A 10 -5.37 -7.92 -3.31
CA ILE A 10 -5.80 -6.62 -3.85
C ILE A 10 -7.33 -6.51 -3.83
N ARG A 11 -8.05 -7.48 -4.39
CA ARG A 11 -9.53 -7.46 -4.40
C ARG A 11 -10.14 -7.46 -3.00
N ALA A 12 -9.52 -8.19 -2.06
CA ALA A 12 -9.99 -8.23 -0.67
C ALA A 12 -9.81 -6.87 0.01
N TYR A 13 -8.64 -6.26 -0.13
CA TYR A 13 -8.37 -4.93 0.43
C TYR A 13 -9.21 -3.83 -0.23
N GLU A 14 -9.39 -3.86 -1.55
CA GLU A 14 -10.30 -2.95 -2.25
C GLU A 14 -11.75 -3.09 -1.78
N SER A 15 -12.18 -4.30 -1.42
CA SER A 15 -13.51 -4.53 -0.85
C SER A 15 -13.61 -4.02 0.58
N ALA A 16 -12.57 -4.21 1.40
CA ALA A 16 -12.50 -3.68 2.76
C ALA A 16 -12.55 -2.14 2.77
N LEU A 17 -11.87 -1.47 1.83
CA LEU A 17 -11.88 -0.01 1.69
C LEU A 17 -13.23 0.60 1.31
N LYS A 18 -14.22 -0.23 0.92
CA LYS A 18 -15.61 0.25 0.73
C LYS A 18 -16.34 0.43 2.06
N VAL A 19 -15.84 -0.17 3.13
CA VAL A 19 -16.45 -0.13 4.48
C VAL A 19 -15.53 0.62 5.43
N SER A 20 -14.24 0.32 5.43
CA SER A 20 -13.23 1.01 6.22
C SER A 20 -12.78 2.27 5.50
N THR A 21 -13.53 3.37 5.69
CA THR A 21 -13.24 4.69 5.10
C THR A 21 -12.30 5.50 6.00
N LEU A 22 -11.67 6.54 5.43
CA LEU A 22 -10.79 7.43 6.19
C LEU A 22 -11.55 8.16 7.30
N GLU A 23 -12.81 8.49 7.04
CA GLU A 23 -13.67 9.27 7.92
C GLU A 23 -14.22 8.44 9.09
N GLU A 24 -14.65 7.20 8.82
CA GLU A 24 -15.30 6.37 9.83
C GLU A 24 -14.31 5.47 10.59
N PHE A 25 -13.29 4.97 9.90
CA PHE A 25 -12.32 4.01 10.45
C PHE A 25 -10.88 4.34 9.99
N PRO A 26 -10.33 5.50 10.39
CA PRO A 26 -9.05 6.00 9.87
C PRO A 26 -7.89 5.00 10.04
N MET A 27 -7.84 4.30 11.18
CA MET A 27 -6.80 3.33 11.48
C MET A 27 -6.89 2.08 10.59
N ASP A 28 -8.09 1.51 10.45
CA ASP A 28 -8.33 0.34 9.60
C ASP A 28 -8.15 0.67 8.12
N TYR A 29 -8.60 1.86 7.70
CA TYR A 29 -8.36 2.40 6.37
C TYR A 29 -6.86 2.46 6.09
N ALA A 30 -6.07 3.06 6.98
CA ALA A 30 -4.63 3.24 6.76
C ALA A 30 -3.87 1.90 6.78
N MET A 31 -4.23 0.97 7.67
CA MET A 31 -3.66 -0.38 7.67
C MET A 31 -3.99 -1.13 6.37
N THR A 32 -5.23 -1.03 5.92
CA THR A 32 -5.68 -1.66 4.66
C THR A 32 -4.94 -1.08 3.46
N GLN A 33 -4.76 0.25 3.42
CA GLN A 33 -3.97 0.92 2.39
C GLN A 33 -2.50 0.51 2.41
N ASN A 34 -1.87 0.38 3.58
CA ASN A 34 -0.49 -0.13 3.68
C ASN A 34 -0.37 -1.56 3.11
N ASN A 35 -1.31 -2.45 3.45
CA ASN A 35 -1.31 -3.81 2.94
C ASN A 35 -1.60 -3.90 1.44
N LEU A 36 -2.49 -3.03 0.95
CA LEU A 36 -2.74 -2.87 -0.49
C LEU A 36 -1.46 -2.41 -1.22
N GLY A 37 -0.71 -1.48 -0.63
CA GLY A 37 0.60 -1.05 -1.12
C GLY A 37 1.59 -2.21 -1.24
N ASN A 38 1.69 -3.04 -0.21
CA ASN A 38 2.55 -4.24 -0.21
C ASN A 38 2.16 -5.23 -1.31
N ALA A 39 0.85 -5.45 -1.50
CA ALA A 39 0.34 -6.38 -2.50
C ALA A 39 0.65 -5.90 -3.93
N TYR A 40 0.45 -4.60 -4.21
CA TYR A 40 0.82 -4.01 -5.50
C TYR A 40 2.34 -3.96 -5.72
N SER A 41 3.13 -3.63 -4.70
CA SER A 41 4.60 -3.68 -4.77
C SER A 41 5.08 -5.08 -5.18
N THR A 42 4.52 -6.10 -4.54
CA THR A 42 4.83 -7.50 -4.83
C THR A 42 4.38 -7.90 -6.23
N LEU A 43 3.24 -7.41 -6.70
CA LEU A 43 2.76 -7.68 -8.06
C LEU A 43 3.61 -6.97 -9.12
N ALA A 44 4.14 -5.78 -8.83
CA ALA A 44 5.01 -5.01 -9.72
C ALA A 44 6.33 -5.75 -10.05
N GLU A 45 6.80 -6.62 -9.15
CA GLU A 45 7.95 -7.50 -9.40
C GLU A 45 7.68 -8.60 -10.43
N VAL A 46 6.39 -8.90 -10.70
CA VAL A 46 5.97 -10.04 -11.50
C VAL A 46 5.33 -9.60 -12.83
N GLU A 47 4.54 -8.53 -12.82
CA GLU A 47 3.84 -8.04 -14.01
C GLU A 47 3.45 -6.56 -13.88
N GLU A 48 3.19 -5.91 -15.02
CA GLU A 48 2.66 -4.54 -15.10
C GLU A 48 3.40 -3.54 -14.17
N LYS A 49 4.74 -3.65 -14.11
CA LYS A 49 5.61 -2.96 -13.15
C LYS A 49 5.21 -1.50 -12.94
N SER A 50 5.18 -0.70 -14.02
CA SER A 50 4.89 0.74 -13.93
C SER A 50 3.49 1.03 -13.36
N ALA A 51 2.47 0.28 -13.75
CA ALA A 51 1.11 0.47 -13.26
C ALA A 51 0.99 0.08 -11.78
N ASN A 52 1.49 -1.11 -11.43
CA ASN A 52 1.44 -1.60 -10.05
C ASN A 52 2.27 -0.75 -9.08
N CYS A 53 3.42 -0.26 -9.53
CA CYS A 53 4.20 0.75 -8.83
C CYS A 53 3.38 2.00 -8.46
N LYS A 54 2.66 2.57 -9.43
CA LYS A 54 1.82 3.75 -9.20
C LYS A 54 0.70 3.47 -8.20
N HIS A 55 0.11 2.26 -8.26
CA HIS A 55 -0.90 1.84 -7.29
C HIS A 55 -0.31 1.69 -5.89
N ALA A 56 0.86 1.06 -5.75
CA ALA A 56 1.53 0.91 -4.47
C ALA A 56 1.87 2.26 -3.83
N ILE A 57 2.42 3.19 -4.61
CA ILE A 57 2.73 4.56 -4.18
C ILE A 57 1.49 5.26 -3.60
N ARG A 58 0.38 5.27 -4.35
CA ARG A 58 -0.88 5.90 -3.91
C ARG A 58 -1.44 5.28 -2.63
N ALA A 59 -1.30 3.96 -2.48
CA ALA A 59 -1.77 3.24 -1.31
C ALA A 59 -0.93 3.63 -0.08
N TYR A 60 0.40 3.66 -0.16
CA TYR A 60 1.23 4.14 0.95
C TYR A 60 1.01 5.61 1.27
N GLU A 61 0.89 6.49 0.27
CA GLU A 61 0.54 7.90 0.48
C GLU A 61 -0.79 8.04 1.24
N SER A 62 -1.77 7.19 0.94
CA SER A 62 -3.05 7.16 1.63
C SER A 62 -2.92 6.68 3.08
N ALA A 63 -2.09 5.68 3.36
CA ALA A 63 -1.80 5.23 4.73
C ALA A 63 -1.08 6.31 5.56
N LEU A 64 -0.15 7.05 4.93
CA LEU A 64 0.61 8.14 5.56
C LEU A 64 -0.22 9.40 5.85
N LYS A 65 -1.47 9.48 5.39
CA LYS A 65 -2.42 10.52 5.83
C LYS A 65 -2.87 10.34 7.29
N VAL A 66 -2.75 9.12 7.82
CA VAL A 66 -3.15 8.77 9.19
C VAL A 66 -1.92 8.43 10.02
N PHE A 67 -1.03 7.60 9.50
CA PHE A 67 0.19 7.24 10.19
C PHE A 67 1.23 8.34 10.01
N SER A 68 1.32 9.24 10.98
CA SER A 68 2.35 10.29 11.08
C SER A 68 3.53 9.84 11.94
N LYS A 69 4.69 10.52 11.80
CA LYS A 69 5.88 10.22 12.60
C LYS A 69 5.65 10.55 14.08
N GLU A 70 4.90 11.60 14.34
CA GLU A 70 4.64 12.16 15.66
C GLU A 70 3.66 11.30 16.46
N GLU A 71 2.59 10.82 15.82
CA GLU A 71 1.55 10.04 16.50
C GLU A 71 1.82 8.53 16.46
N PHE A 72 2.53 8.05 15.43
CA PHE A 72 2.79 6.62 15.22
C PHE A 72 4.26 6.32 14.90
N PRO A 73 5.20 6.66 15.81
CA PRO A 73 6.64 6.52 15.57
C PRO A 73 7.09 5.07 15.32
N GLU A 74 6.33 4.07 15.77
CA GLU A 74 6.64 2.66 15.58
C GLU A 74 6.23 2.14 14.18
N VAL A 75 5.09 2.62 13.66
CA VAL A 75 4.51 2.12 12.40
C VAL A 75 4.98 2.94 11.21
N TYR A 76 5.10 4.27 11.38
CA TYR A 76 5.48 5.20 10.33
C TYR A 76 6.78 4.80 9.58
N PRO A 77 7.88 4.39 10.25
CA PRO A 77 9.11 4.02 9.56
C PRO A 77 8.96 2.79 8.65
N LEU A 78 8.08 1.85 9.01
CA LEU A 78 7.83 0.65 8.22
C LEU A 78 7.12 1.01 6.90
N ILE A 79 6.10 1.87 6.98
CA ILE A 79 5.37 2.35 5.80
C ILE A 79 6.31 3.17 4.90
N ILE A 80 7.11 4.05 5.50
CA ILE A 80 8.09 4.86 4.78
C ILE A 80 9.16 4.00 4.11
N ALA A 81 9.63 2.94 4.76
CA ALA A 81 10.60 2.02 4.17
C ALA A 81 10.01 1.35 2.92
N ASN A 82 8.79 0.82 3.00
CA ASN A 82 8.12 0.20 1.87
C ASN A 82 7.83 1.20 0.74
N TYR A 83 7.41 2.41 1.08
CA TYR A 83 7.20 3.50 0.14
C TYR A 83 8.50 3.86 -0.62
N LYS A 84 9.61 4.04 0.10
CA LYS A 84 10.92 4.32 -0.50
C LYS A 84 11.41 3.19 -1.40
N ASN A 85 11.22 1.94 -0.97
CA ASN A 85 11.58 0.77 -1.77
C ASN A 85 10.87 0.78 -3.12
N VAL A 86 9.55 1.06 -3.13
CA VAL A 86 8.79 1.19 -4.37
C VAL A 86 9.30 2.37 -5.21
N LEU A 87 9.50 3.56 -4.62
CA LEU A 87 10.04 4.70 -5.38
C LEU A 87 11.37 4.38 -6.07
N SER A 88 12.32 3.80 -5.35
CA SER A 88 13.63 3.43 -5.90
C SER A 88 13.52 2.36 -6.99
N TYR A 89 12.64 1.38 -6.81
CA TYR A 89 12.42 0.30 -7.78
C TYR A 89 11.73 0.78 -9.07
N CYS A 90 10.80 1.73 -8.94
CA CYS A 90 9.92 2.19 -10.01
C CYS A 90 10.48 3.37 -10.82
N GLN A 91 11.46 4.11 -10.29
CA GLN A 91 12.21 5.13 -11.03
C GLN A 91 13.24 4.55 -12.03
N GLN A 92 13.50 3.23 -11.97
CA GLN A 92 14.47 2.54 -12.83
C GLN A 92 13.86 1.89 -14.09
N SER A 93 12.61 2.22 -14.45
CA SER A 93 11.92 1.72 -15.66
C SER A 93 11.30 2.85 -16.45
#